data_AF-A0A2E8JHW1-F1
#
_entry.id   AF-A0A2E8JHW1-F1
#
_cell.length_a   1.000
_cell.length_b   1.000
_cell.length_c   1.000
_cell.angle_alpha   90.00
_cell.angle_beta   90.00
_cell.angle_gamma   90.00
#
_symmetry.space_group_name_H-M   'P 1'
#
loop_
_entity.id
_entity.type
_entity.pdbx_description
1 polymer ?
#
loop_
_entity_poly.entity_id
_entity_poly.type
_entity_poly.pdbx_seq_one_letter_code
_entity_poly.pdbx_strand_id
1 'polypeptide(L)' 'MTTKLYPWVRKISSKSFEQMARSSTRYQAALNANPEASETALNAPLTANGDADGQITVEYETKIIAAAL' A
#
# COMPACT_ATOMS: atom_id res chain seq x y z
N MET A 1 17.94 -12.98 -17.78
CA MET A 1 17.05 -12.75 -16.62
C MET A 1 15.62 -12.57 -17.10
N THR A 2 14.72 -13.49 -16.77
CA THR A 2 13.29 -13.34 -17.11
C THR A 2 12.57 -12.80 -15.87
N THR A 3 12.03 -11.59 -15.96
CA THR A 3 11.21 -11.02 -14.90
C THR A 3 9.77 -11.48 -15.10
N LYS A 4 9.19 -12.20 -14.14
CA LYS A 4 7.75 -12.47 -14.09
C LYS A 4 7.11 -11.62 -12.99
N LEU A 5 6.01 -10.95 -13.33
CA LEU A 5 5.18 -10.19 -12.40
C LEU A 5 3.99 -11.06 -12.01
N TYR A 6 3.78 -11.22 -10.71
CA TYR A 6 2.62 -11.94 -10.16
C TYR A 6 1.75 -10.93 -9.40
N PRO A 7 0.65 -10.45 -10.00
CA PRO A 7 -0.31 -9.65 -9.28
C PRO A 7 -1.09 -10.56 -8.32
N TRP A 8 -1.14 -10.16 -7.06
CA TRP A 8 -1.93 -10.83 -6.03
C TRP A 8 -2.71 -9.77 -5.27
N VAL A 9 -4.02 -10.02 -5.17
CA VAL A 9 -4.99 -9.12 -4.57
C VAL A 9 -5.33 -9.63 -3.18
N ARG A 10 -5.27 -8.76 -2.17
CA ARG A 10 -5.63 -9.09 -0.80
C ARG A 10 -6.56 -8.05 -0.22
N LYS A 11 -7.62 -8.51 0.45
CA LYS A 11 -8.40 -7.66 1.36
C LYS A 11 -7.70 -7.56 2.70
N ILE A 12 -7.48 -6.34 3.18
CA ILE A 12 -6.91 -6.06 4.50
C ILE A 12 -7.78 -5.06 5.25
N SER A 13 -7.72 -5.06 6.58
CA SER A 13 -8.43 -4.02 7.35
C SER A 13 -7.88 -2.63 7.07
N SER A 14 -8.71 -1.59 7.21
CA SER A 14 -8.29 -0.19 7.18
C SER A 14 -7.10 0.10 8.11
N LYS A 15 -7.09 -0.49 9.30
CA LYS A 15 -5.97 -0.41 10.26
C LYS A 15 -4.69 -1.01 9.72
N SER A 16 -4.77 -2.18 9.08
CA SER A 16 -3.60 -2.83 8.46
C SER A 16 -3.05 -2.01 7.30
N PHE A 17 -3.93 -1.40 6.50
CA PHE A 17 -3.54 -0.49 5.42
C PHE A 17 -2.83 0.76 5.96
N GLU A 18 -3.37 1.38 7.01
CA GLU A 18 -2.76 2.53 7.67
C GLU A 18 -1.36 2.21 8.20
N GLN A 19 -1.19 1.07 8.87
CA GLN A 19 0.11 0.61 9.37
C GLN A 19 1.11 0.36 8.23
N MET A 20 0.65 -0.22 7.12
CA MET A 20 1.48 -0.45 5.95
C MET A 20 1.92 0.88 5.32
N ALA A 21 1.01 1.85 5.18
CA ALA A 21 1.35 3.18 4.67
C ALA A 21 2.35 3.89 5.60
N ARG A 22 2.10 3.89 6.91
CA ARG A 22 2.98 4.54 7.89
C ARG A 22 4.37 3.90 8.00
N SER A 23 4.51 2.61 7.73
CA SER A 23 5.83 1.95 7.72
C SER A 23 6.63 2.19 6.43
N SER A 24 6.03 2.78 5.40
CA SER A 24 6.70 3.09 4.14
C SER A 24 7.65 4.28 4.28
N THR A 25 8.91 4.11 3.84
CA THR A 25 9.90 5.20 3.76
C THR A 25 9.41 6.38 2.92
N ARG A 26 8.65 6.11 1.84
CA ARG A 26 8.09 7.17 0.99
C ARG A 26 7.04 8.00 1.71
N TYR A 27 6.18 7.33 2.48
CA TYR A 27 5.18 8.02 3.27
C TYR A 27 5.82 8.87 4.36
N GLN A 28 6.84 8.34 5.05
CA GLN A 28 7.59 9.09 6.06
C GLN A 28 8.29 10.34 5.47
N ALA A 29 8.89 10.21 4.28
CA ALA A 29 9.47 11.36 3.58
C ALA A 29 8.42 12.41 3.19
N ALA A 30 7.27 11.99 2.69
CA ALA A 30 6.16 12.89 2.35
C ALA A 30 5.61 13.59 3.60
N LEU A 31 5.42 12.84 4.68
CA LEU A 31 4.94 13.34 5.97
C LEU A 31 5.86 14.42 6.53
N ASN A 32 7.18 14.24 6.44
CA ASN A 32 8.15 15.24 6.87
C ASN A 32 8.16 16.50 5.99
N ALA A 33 7.87 16.37 4.70
CA ALA A 33 7.85 17.49 3.76
C ALA A 33 6.55 18.30 3.85
N ASN A 34 5.40 17.63 3.97
CA ASN A 34 4.09 18.25 4.11
C ASN A 34 3.16 17.32 4.91
N PRO A 35 3.05 17.52 6.24
CA PRO A 35 2.26 16.66 7.10
C PRO A 35 0.77 16.64 6.72
N GLU A 36 0.16 17.81 6.53
CA GLU A 36 -1.27 17.97 6.29
C GLU A 36 -1.71 17.30 4.97
N ALA A 37 -0.96 17.54 3.90
CA ALA A 37 -1.26 16.91 2.61
C ALA A 37 -1.06 15.39 2.66
N SER A 38 -0.05 14.91 3.40
CA SER A 38 0.24 13.48 3.52
C SER A 38 -0.84 12.74 4.31
N GLU A 39 -1.30 13.32 5.42
CA GLU A 39 -2.40 12.75 6.20
C GLU A 39 -3.72 12.79 5.42
N THR A 40 -3.99 13.87 4.69
CA THR A 40 -5.16 13.96 3.81
C THR A 40 -5.13 12.88 2.73
N ALA A 41 -3.96 12.67 2.11
CA ALA A 41 -3.78 11.63 1.09
C ALA A 41 -3.93 10.21 1.66
N LEU A 42 -3.58 9.96 2.93
CA LEU A 42 -3.82 8.67 3.58
C LEU A 42 -5.29 8.49 4.01
N ASN A 43 -5.94 9.55 4.46
CA ASN A 43 -7.33 9.50 4.93
C ASN A 43 -8.33 9.30 3.79
N ALA A 44 -8.05 9.83 2.59
CA ALA A 44 -8.92 9.65 1.41
C ALA A 44 -9.21 8.18 1.08
N PRO A 45 -8.21 7.28 0.92
CA PRO A 45 -8.48 5.87 0.67
C PRO A 45 -9.06 5.14 1.89
N LEU A 46 -8.72 5.54 3.12
CA LEU A 46 -9.30 4.94 4.34
C LEU A 46 -10.81 5.21 4.48
N THR A 47 -11.27 6.35 3.97
CA THR A 47 -12.69 6.76 3.99
C THR A 47 -13.46 6.29 2.76
N ALA A 48 -12.83 6.25 1.58
CA ALA A 48 -13.49 5.90 0.33
C ALA A 48 -13.52 4.38 0.04
N ASN A 49 -12.54 3.61 0.52
CA ASN A 49 -12.34 2.20 0.11
C ASN A 49 -12.61 1.17 1.21
N GLY A 50 -13.26 1.55 2.31
CA GLY A 50 -13.82 0.55 3.22
C GLY A 50 -15.04 -0.10 2.57
N ASP A 51 -14.98 -1.40 2.28
CA ASP A 51 -16.20 -2.16 1.98
C ASP A 51 -17.13 -2.20 3.20
N ALA A 52 -18.31 -2.81 3.09
CA ALA A 52 -19.30 -2.85 4.19
C ALA A 52 -18.73 -3.45 5.50
N ASP A 53 -17.63 -4.19 5.42
CA ASP A 53 -16.89 -4.79 6.54
C ASP A 53 -15.64 -3.98 6.95
N GLY A 54 -15.41 -2.82 6.34
CA GLY A 54 -14.26 -1.95 6.60
C GLY A 54 -12.93 -2.46 6.02
N GLN A 55 -12.99 -3.35 5.02
CA GLN A 55 -11.80 -3.90 4.35
C GLN A 55 -11.45 -3.12 3.09
N ILE A 56 -10.15 -3.00 2.83
CA ILE A 56 -9.55 -2.34 1.67
C ILE A 56 -8.93 -3.42 0.79
N THR A 57 -9.25 -3.36 -0.50
CA THR A 57 -8.63 -4.24 -1.51
C THR A 57 -7.29 -3.64 -1.93
N VAL A 58 -6.21 -4.40 -1.72
CA VAL A 58 -4.85 -4.01 -2.08
C VAL A 58 -4.32 -4.96 -3.14
N GLU A 59 -3.82 -4.40 -4.22
CA GLU A 59 -3.11 -5.14 -5.26
C GLU A 59 -1.61 -5.00 -5.05
N TYR A 60 -0.92 -6.12 -5.02
CA TYR A 60 0.53 -6.16 -4.91
C TYR A 60 1.11 -6.69 -6.22
N GLU A 61 2.24 -6.12 -6.65
CA GLU A 61 3.03 -6.68 -7.73
C GLU A 61 4.30 -7.29 -7.15
N THR A 62 4.51 -8.59 -7.35
CA THR A 62 5.75 -9.26 -6.95
C THR A 62 6.63 -9.49 -8.17
N LYS A 63 7.82 -8.89 -8.14
CA LYS A 63 8.88 -9.09 -9.13
C LYS A 63 9.78 -10.23 -8.67
N ILE A 64 9.72 -11.38 -9.33
CA ILE A 64 10.64 -12.50 -9.06
C ILE A 64 11.86 -12.36 -9.97
N ILE A 65 13.04 -12.16 -9.37
CA ILE A 65 14.32 -12.15 -10.07
C ILE A 65 14.95 -13.53 -9.89
N ALA A 66 14.76 -14.43 -10.86
CA ALA A 66 15.46 -15.70 -10.88
C ALA A 66 16.86 -15.51 -11.50
N ALA A 67 17.90 -15.84 -10.75
CA ALA A 67 19.23 -16.07 -11.31
C ALA A 67 19.18 -17.39 -12.09
N ALA A 68 19.62 -17.38 -13.35
CA ALA A 68 19.93 -18.63 -14.04
C ALA A 68 21.18 -19.20 -13.34
N LEU A 69 21.05 -20.41 -12.79
CA LEU A 69 22.18 -21.21 -12.34
C LEU A 69 23.03 -21.65 -13.54
#